data_AF-A0A0G9K1P2-F1
#
_entry.id   AF-A0A0G9K1P2-F1
#
_cell.length_a   1.000
_cell.length_b   1.000
_cell.length_c   1.000
_cell.angle_alpha   90.00
_cell.angle_beta   90.00
_cell.angle_gamma   90.00
#
_symmetry.space_group_name_H-M   'P 1'
#
loop_
_entity.id
_entity.type
_entity.pdbx_description
1 polymer ?
#
loop_
_entity_poly.entity_id
_entity_poly.type
_entity_poly.pdbx_seq_one_letter_code
_entity_poly.pdbx_strand_id
1 'polypeptide(L)'
;MDMNIKMDNILAICTTKLPRTEYHLLNNSFYNGDTVYIEKISKDRINYNSQRAYVYNKAKKENLQYPLTRFELKLQKSFFKNDLDFETIVNALNRYTVMFFPTIYEKIRIVDKYNSYSRISRRDIDRIGLDRYRLKPDVVKIERFIDNLKKYRLY
;
A
#
# COMPACT_ATOMS: atom_id res chain seq x y z
N MET A 1 -3.62 1.68 7.13
CA MET A 1 -3.29 0.57 8.05
C MET A 1 -2.09 0.98 8.87
N ASP A 2 -2.20 0.93 10.20
CA ASP A 2 -1.11 1.22 11.13
C ASP A 2 -0.45 -0.06 11.60
N MET A 3 0.87 -0.03 11.74
CA MET A 3 1.72 -1.15 12.09
C MET A 3 2.72 -0.69 13.14
N ASN A 4 2.69 -1.29 14.33
CA ASN A 4 3.60 -0.98 15.44
C ASN A 4 5.00 -1.59 15.19
N ILE A 5 5.60 -1.23 14.06
CA ILE A 5 6.76 -1.86 13.44
C ILE A 5 7.61 -0.77 12.78
N LYS A 6 8.93 -0.95 12.79
CA LYS A 6 9.86 -0.06 12.07
C LYS A 6 9.67 -0.17 10.55
N MET A 7 9.81 0.95 9.86
CA MET A 7 9.58 1.03 8.41
C MET A 7 10.53 0.10 7.61
N ASP A 8 11.74 -0.13 8.11
CA ASP A 8 12.73 -1.02 7.47
C ASP A 8 12.25 -2.48 7.37
N ASN A 9 11.37 -2.90 8.28
CA ASN A 9 10.78 -4.25 8.27
C ASN A 9 9.53 -4.36 7.40
N ILE A 10 9.06 -3.25 6.80
CA ILE A 10 7.87 -3.20 5.97
C ILE A 10 8.25 -3.12 4.49
N LEU A 11 7.50 -3.84 3.66
CA LEU A 11 7.51 -3.71 2.21
C LEU A 11 6.05 -3.63 1.73
N ALA A 12 5.75 -2.64 0.89
CA ALA A 12 4.44 -2.57 0.24
C ALA A 12 4.64 -2.52 -1.28
N ILE A 13 3.91 -3.39 -1.99
CA ILE A 13 4.02 -3.53 -3.44
C ILE A 13 2.63 -3.53 -4.09
N CYS A 14 2.54 -3.01 -5.31
CA CYS A 14 1.36 -3.22 -6.14
C CYS A 14 1.49 -4.55 -6.88
N THR A 15 0.64 -5.51 -6.51
CA THR A 15 0.59 -6.87 -7.10
C THR A 15 -0.35 -6.95 -8.30
N THR A 16 -1.31 -6.03 -8.38
CA THR A 16 -2.28 -5.94 -9.49
C THR A 16 -2.14 -4.57 -10.14
N LYS A 17 -1.07 -4.44 -10.94
CA LYS A 17 -0.66 -3.18 -11.59
C LYS A 17 -1.76 -2.63 -12.50
N LEU A 18 -1.93 -1.31 -12.46
CA LEU A 18 -2.84 -0.61 -13.36
C LEU A 18 -2.16 -0.36 -14.72
N PRO A 19 -2.92 -0.41 -15.83
CA PRO A 19 -2.41 0.02 -17.12
C PRO A 19 -1.91 1.47 -17.06
N ARG A 20 -0.84 1.77 -17.81
CA ARG A 20 -0.26 3.12 -17.92
C ARG A 20 0.18 3.76 -16.59
N THR A 21 0.33 2.94 -15.54
CA THR A 21 0.90 3.36 -14.25
C THR A 21 2.29 2.75 -14.12
N GLU A 22 3.29 3.60 -13.89
CA GLU A 22 4.63 3.15 -13.58
C GLU A 22 4.80 2.92 -12.08
N TYR A 23 5.66 1.97 -11.72
CA TYR A 23 5.93 1.60 -10.33
C TYR A 23 7.43 1.68 -10.07
N HIS A 24 7.82 2.06 -8.87
CA HIS A 24 9.22 2.04 -8.46
C HIS A 24 9.73 0.60 -8.36
N LEU A 25 11.03 0.41 -8.61
CA LEU A 25 11.71 -0.81 -8.19
C LEU A 25 11.72 -0.88 -6.65
N LEU A 26 11.64 -2.07 -6.09
CA LEU A 26 11.45 -2.25 -4.64
C LEU A 26 12.59 -1.65 -3.80
N ASN A 27 13.79 -1.65 -4.36
CA ASN A 27 15.04 -1.11 -3.86
C ASN A 27 15.21 0.41 -4.05
N ASN A 28 14.36 1.07 -4.88
CA ASN A 28 14.47 2.50 -5.21
C ASN A 28 13.42 3.37 -4.52
N SER A 29 12.86 2.89 -3.41
CA SER A 29 11.59 3.39 -2.89
C SER A 29 11.72 4.47 -1.81
N PHE A 30 12.95 4.85 -1.40
CA PHE A 30 13.23 5.92 -0.42
C PHE A 30 13.14 7.35 -1.00
N TYR A 31 12.09 7.66 -1.76
CA TYR A 31 11.89 9.03 -2.25
C TYR A 31 11.17 9.90 -1.20
N ASN A 32 11.93 10.86 -0.67
CA ASN A 32 11.53 11.94 0.24
C ASN A 32 11.55 11.63 1.75
N GLY A 33 12.64 11.01 2.24
CA GLY A 33 12.87 10.81 3.67
C GLY A 33 12.06 9.64 4.22
N ASP A 34 11.10 9.94 5.11
CA ASP A 34 10.33 8.96 5.87
C ASP A 34 9.11 8.37 5.14
N THR A 35 9.03 8.52 3.82
CA THR A 35 7.89 8.07 2.99
C THR A 35 8.38 7.32 1.76
N VAL A 36 7.65 6.27 1.39
CA VAL A 36 7.89 5.39 0.26
C VAL A 36 6.64 5.36 -0.60
N TYR A 37 6.71 5.91 -1.81
CA TYR A 37 5.63 5.83 -2.80
C TYR A 37 5.73 4.56 -3.64
N ILE A 38 4.59 3.91 -3.88
CA ILE A 38 4.53 2.65 -4.63
C ILE A 38 4.49 2.92 -6.14
N GLU A 39 3.60 3.82 -6.57
CA GLU A 39 3.56 4.34 -7.94
C GLU A 39 4.63 5.40 -8.17
N LYS A 40 5.20 5.45 -9.38
CA LYS A 40 5.93 6.64 -9.83
C LYS A 40 4.93 7.73 -10.16
N ILE A 41 5.04 8.88 -9.52
CA ILE A 41 4.12 9.99 -9.72
C ILE A 41 4.92 11.21 -10.13
N SER A 42 4.65 11.68 -11.33
CA SER A 42 5.18 12.96 -11.79
C SER A 42 4.43 14.11 -11.09
N LYS A 43 5.14 15.19 -10.74
CA LYS A 43 4.57 16.31 -9.95
C LYS A 43 3.34 16.92 -10.63
N ASP A 44 3.34 16.98 -11.96
CA ASP A 44 2.26 17.44 -12.83
C ASP A 44 1.01 16.54 -12.81
N ARG A 45 1.14 15.26 -12.43
CA ARG A 45 0.04 14.28 -12.43
C ARG A 45 -0.53 13.97 -11.05
N ILE A 46 -0.03 14.63 -10.00
CA ILE A 46 -0.42 14.35 -8.61
C ILE A 46 -1.94 14.43 -8.38
N ASN A 47 -2.61 15.39 -9.00
CA ASN A 47 -4.05 15.63 -8.87
C ASN A 47 -4.92 14.85 -9.88
N TYR A 48 -4.30 14.18 -10.85
CA TYR A 48 -5.02 13.41 -11.87
C TYR A 48 -5.11 11.93 -11.53
N ASN A 49 -4.22 11.44 -10.66
CA ASN A 49 -4.23 10.04 -10.23
C ASN A 49 -5.42 9.78 -9.28
N SER A 50 -6.36 8.94 -9.69
CA SER A 50 -7.52 8.55 -8.89
C SER A 50 -7.15 7.87 -7.57
N GLN A 51 -5.99 7.21 -7.53
CA GLN A 51 -5.47 6.56 -6.34
C GLN A 51 -3.96 6.70 -6.20
N ARG A 52 -3.47 6.63 -4.96
CA ARG A 52 -2.04 6.66 -4.64
C ARG A 52 -1.76 5.88 -3.37
N ALA A 53 -0.78 4.98 -3.42
CA ALA A 53 -0.37 4.23 -2.25
C ALA A 53 1.05 4.59 -1.81
N TYR A 54 1.24 4.67 -0.49
CA TYR A 54 2.53 4.91 0.12
C TYR A 54 2.62 4.33 1.53
N VAL A 55 3.84 4.10 1.97
CA VAL A 55 4.19 3.74 3.35
C VAL A 55 5.01 4.86 3.95
N TYR A 56 4.78 5.21 5.21
CA TYR A 56 5.60 6.22 5.89
C TYR A 56 5.79 5.94 7.39
N ASN A 57 6.84 6.54 7.96
CA ASN A 57 7.08 6.57 9.40
C ASN A 57 6.09 7.56 10.05
N LYS A 58 4.94 7.05 10.47
CA LYS A 58 3.90 7.82 11.16
C LYS A 58 4.39 8.32 12.52
N ALA A 59 5.21 7.53 13.22
CA ALA A 59 5.78 7.96 14.49
C ALA A 59 6.60 9.24 14.35
N LYS A 60 7.46 9.32 13.32
CA LYS A 60 8.22 10.55 13.06
C LYS A 60 7.33 11.71 12.61
N LYS A 61 6.34 11.44 11.74
CA LYS A 61 5.38 12.47 11.28
C LYS A 61 4.55 13.07 12.42
N GLU A 62 4.20 12.27 13.42
CA GLU A 62 3.31 12.64 14.53
C GLU A 62 4.05 12.78 15.88
N ASN A 63 5.39 12.78 15.86
CA ASN A 63 6.26 12.88 17.04
C ASN A 63 5.93 11.86 18.16
N LEU A 64 5.71 10.59 17.79
CA LEU A 64 5.40 9.49 18.71
C LEU A 64 6.67 8.84 19.24
N GLN A 65 6.63 8.39 20.50
CA GLN A 65 7.75 7.77 21.21
C GLN A 65 7.92 6.26 20.93
N TYR A 66 7.07 5.69 20.08
CA TYR A 66 7.09 4.27 19.73
C TYR A 66 7.08 4.08 18.21
N PRO A 67 7.67 2.99 17.67
CA PRO A 67 7.72 2.76 16.22
C PRO A 67 6.33 2.57 15.63
N LEU A 68 5.92 3.46 14.74
CA LEU A 68 4.64 3.36 14.05
C LEU A 68 4.83 3.64 12.57
N THR A 69 4.57 2.64 11.75
CA THR A 69 4.57 2.74 10.29
C THR A 69 3.13 2.71 9.79
N ARG A 70 2.78 3.56 8.84
CA ARG A 70 1.45 3.58 8.21
C ARG A 70 1.57 3.27 6.73
N PHE A 71 0.76 2.32 6.28
CA PHE A 71 0.39 2.19 4.88
C PHE A 71 -0.89 2.98 4.63
N GLU A 72 -0.88 3.83 3.60
CA GLU A 72 -1.99 4.69 3.24
C GLU A 72 -2.31 4.53 1.74
N LEU A 73 -3.59 4.28 1.45
CA LEU A 73 -4.14 4.35 0.10
C LEU A 73 -5.03 5.58 0.03
N LYS A 74 -4.55 6.62 -0.66
CA LYS A 74 -5.32 7.83 -0.90
C LYS A 74 -6.18 7.62 -2.14
N LEU A 75 -7.51 7.72 -1.97
CA LEU A 75 -8.50 7.67 -3.05
C LEU A 75 -9.00 9.10 -3.30
N GLN A 76 -8.95 9.57 -4.55
CA GLN A 76 -9.38 10.92 -4.93
C GLN A 76 -10.82 10.95 -5.41
N LYS A 77 -11.42 12.14 -5.54
CA LYS A 77 -12.81 12.32 -6.01
C LYS A 77 -13.11 11.58 -7.31
N SER A 78 -12.15 11.52 -8.24
CA SER A 78 -12.31 10.80 -9.51
C SER A 78 -12.44 9.28 -9.37
N PHE A 79 -12.00 8.70 -8.24
CA PHE A 79 -12.22 7.31 -7.90
C PHE A 79 -13.68 7.04 -7.53
N PHE A 80 -14.31 7.99 -6.82
CA PHE A 80 -15.70 7.93 -6.37
C PHE A 80 -16.66 8.61 -7.36
N LYS A 81 -16.40 8.49 -8.68
CA LYS A 81 -17.38 8.96 -9.68
C LYS A 81 -18.68 8.17 -9.63
N ASN A 82 -18.61 6.93 -9.15
CA ASN A 82 -19.76 6.08 -8.81
C ASN A 82 -20.01 6.15 -7.29
N ASP A 83 -21.05 5.48 -6.82
CA ASP A 83 -21.39 5.40 -5.40
C ASP A 83 -20.24 4.93 -4.51
N LEU A 84 -20.25 5.42 -3.26
CA LEU A 84 -19.36 4.94 -2.20
C LEU A 84 -19.68 3.48 -1.90
N ASP A 85 -18.86 2.58 -2.45
CA ASP A 85 -19.07 1.14 -2.38
C ASP A 85 -17.92 0.42 -1.67
N PHE A 86 -18.29 -0.52 -0.79
CA PHE A 86 -17.36 -1.31 0.01
C PHE A 86 -16.49 -2.20 -0.86
N GLU A 87 -17.10 -2.91 -1.81
CA GLU A 87 -16.39 -3.83 -2.68
C GLU A 87 -15.34 -3.09 -3.52
N THR A 88 -15.69 -1.91 -4.03
CA THR A 88 -14.79 -1.03 -4.77
C THR A 88 -13.57 -0.59 -3.95
N ILE A 89 -13.76 -0.20 -2.68
CA ILE A 89 -12.67 0.19 -1.78
C ILE A 89 -11.78 -1.02 -1.43
N VAL A 90 -12.39 -2.16 -1.11
CA VAL A 90 -11.66 -3.39 -0.78
C VAL A 90 -10.86 -3.89 -1.99
N ASN A 91 -11.43 -3.81 -3.19
CA ASN A 91 -10.74 -4.16 -4.43
C ASN A 91 -9.55 -3.25 -4.69
N ALA A 92 -9.66 -1.94 -4.43
CA ALA A 92 -8.53 -1.03 -4.55
C ALA A 92 -7.42 -1.35 -3.54
N LEU A 93 -7.77 -1.64 -2.28
CA LEU A 93 -6.81 -2.07 -1.26
C LEU A 93 -6.13 -3.40 -1.62
N ASN A 94 -6.88 -4.38 -2.12
CA ASN A 94 -6.39 -5.70 -2.48
C ASN A 94 -5.39 -5.71 -3.65
N ARG A 95 -5.26 -4.60 -4.40
CA ARG A 95 -4.18 -4.45 -5.39
C ARG A 95 -2.81 -4.38 -4.72
N TYR A 96 -2.76 -3.97 -3.47
CA TYR A 96 -1.53 -3.77 -2.70
C TYR A 96 -1.31 -4.93 -1.74
N THR A 97 -0.08 -5.43 -1.71
CA THR A 97 0.37 -6.40 -0.72
C THR A 97 1.36 -5.69 0.19
N VAL A 98 0.95 -5.51 1.44
CA VAL A 98 1.78 -4.97 2.52
C VAL A 98 2.31 -6.14 3.33
N MET A 99 3.61 -6.16 3.56
CA MET A 99 4.32 -7.29 4.16
C MET A 99 5.17 -6.84 5.32
N PHE A 100 5.25 -7.69 6.34
CA PHE A 100 6.18 -7.58 7.45
C PHE A 100 7.24 -8.67 7.36
N PHE A 101 8.49 -8.28 7.50
CA PHE A 101 9.64 -9.18 7.59
C PHE A 101 10.26 -9.09 8.99
N PRO A 102 10.37 -10.22 9.71
CA PRO A 102 11.02 -10.24 11.02
C PRO A 102 12.47 -9.74 10.97
N THR A 103 13.18 -10.01 9.88
CA THR A 103 14.57 -9.60 9.68
C THR A 103 14.75 -8.83 8.37
N ILE A 104 15.72 -7.91 8.35
CA ILE A 104 16.10 -7.18 7.15
C ILE A 104 16.67 -8.12 6.08
N TYR A 105 17.39 -9.17 6.50
CA TYR A 105 17.94 -10.16 5.59
C TYR A 105 16.85 -10.89 4.79
N GLU A 106 15.77 -11.32 5.45
CA GLU A 106 14.63 -11.94 4.75
C GLU A 106 13.98 -10.98 3.76
N LYS A 107 13.80 -9.72 4.15
CA LYS A 107 13.28 -8.68 3.27
C LYS A 107 14.15 -8.53 2.02
N ILE A 108 15.47 -8.39 2.18
CA ILE A 108 16.41 -8.21 1.07
C ILE A 108 16.35 -9.41 0.13
N ARG A 109 16.43 -10.64 0.66
CA ARG A 109 16.34 -11.87 -0.15
C ARG A 109 15.07 -11.92 -1.00
N ILE A 110 13.93 -11.50 -0.43
CA ILE A 110 12.65 -11.46 -1.14
C ILE A 110 12.61 -10.34 -2.17
N VAL A 111 13.16 -9.16 -1.85
CA VAL A 111 13.28 -8.04 -2.79
C VAL A 111 14.15 -8.42 -3.99
N ASP A 112 15.31 -9.04 -3.77
CA ASP A 112 16.21 -9.48 -4.84
C ASP A 112 15.55 -10.54 -5.70
N LYS A 113 14.91 -11.54 -5.07
CA LYS A 113 14.12 -12.54 -5.78
C LYS A 113 12.99 -11.90 -6.58
N TYR A 114 12.30 -10.89 -6.06
CA TYR A 114 11.24 -10.20 -6.79
C TYR A 114 11.80 -9.45 -8.00
N ASN A 115 12.90 -8.72 -7.82
CA ASN A 115 13.53 -7.94 -8.87
C ASN A 115 14.18 -8.79 -9.98
N SER A 116 14.51 -10.07 -9.71
CA SER A 116 15.04 -10.97 -10.74
C SER A 116 14.02 -11.40 -11.78
N TYR A 117 12.71 -11.22 -11.53
CA TYR A 117 11.67 -11.52 -12.52
C TYR A 117 11.41 -10.30 -13.40
N SER A 118 11.43 -10.50 -14.72
CA SER A 118 11.09 -9.45 -15.70
C SER A 118 9.63 -8.98 -15.59
N ARG A 119 8.72 -9.90 -15.21
CA ARG A 119 7.31 -9.64 -14.90
C ARG A 119 6.86 -10.59 -13.79
N ILE A 120 6.11 -10.06 -12.82
CA ILE A 120 5.53 -10.84 -11.72
C ILE A 120 4.03 -10.84 -11.85
N SER A 121 3.46 -12.03 -12.05
CA SER A 121 2.03 -12.27 -11.98
C SER A 121 1.61 -12.62 -10.54
N ARG A 122 0.29 -12.66 -10.30
CA ARG A 122 -0.27 -13.11 -9.02
C ARG A 122 0.18 -14.53 -8.64
N ARG A 123 0.32 -15.43 -9.63
CA ARG A 123 0.83 -16.79 -9.39
C ARG A 123 2.30 -16.81 -8.97
N ASP A 124 3.09 -15.84 -9.42
CA ASP A 124 4.50 -15.73 -9.04
C ASP A 124 4.65 -15.21 -7.61
N ILE A 125 3.77 -14.29 -7.18
CA ILE A 125 3.66 -13.85 -5.78
C ILE A 125 3.37 -15.03 -4.85
N ASP A 126 2.44 -15.91 -5.25
CA ASP A 126 2.11 -17.11 -4.49
C ASP A 126 3.31 -18.09 -4.44
N ARG A 127 4.02 -18.30 -5.57
CA ARG A 127 5.24 -19.13 -5.64
C ARG A 127 6.41 -18.59 -4.81
N ILE A 128 6.53 -17.27 -4.70
CA ILE A 128 7.52 -16.63 -3.83
C ILE A 128 7.13 -16.80 -2.35
N GLY A 129 5.86 -17.14 -2.09
CA GLY A 129 5.33 -17.34 -0.75
C GLY A 129 5.24 -16.02 0.00
N LEU A 130 4.87 -14.94 -0.69
CA LEU A 130 4.75 -13.61 -0.09
C LEU A 130 3.58 -13.52 0.89
N ASP A 131 2.55 -14.36 0.73
CA ASP A 131 1.34 -14.31 1.55
C ASP A 131 1.63 -14.59 3.04
N ARG A 132 2.68 -15.38 3.35
CA ARG A 132 3.11 -15.63 4.75
C ARG A 132 3.55 -14.37 5.49
N TYR A 133 3.99 -13.36 4.75
CA TYR A 133 4.45 -12.07 5.30
C TYR A 133 3.32 -11.03 5.28
N ARG A 134 2.20 -11.33 4.63
CA ARG A 134 1.17 -10.35 4.29
C ARG A 134 0.41 -9.91 5.53
N LEU A 135 0.33 -8.60 5.70
CA LEU A 135 -0.55 -7.95 6.65
C LEU A 135 -1.91 -7.73 5.98
N LYS A 136 -2.98 -8.20 6.62
CA LYS A 136 -4.35 -8.09 6.11
C LYS A 136 -5.04 -6.87 6.73
N PRO A 137 -5.66 -5.99 5.92
CA PRO A 137 -6.46 -4.90 6.46
C PRO A 137 -7.70 -5.46 7.18
N ASP A 138 -8.16 -4.76 8.20
CA ASP A 138 -9.39 -5.06 8.92
C ASP A 138 -10.60 -4.63 8.07
N VAL A 139 -11.12 -5.57 7.28
CA VAL A 139 -12.22 -5.32 6.34
C VAL A 139 -13.53 -5.00 7.06
N VAL A 140 -13.76 -5.54 8.25
CA VAL A 140 -14.98 -5.29 9.05
C VAL A 140 -15.04 -3.83 9.50
N LYS A 141 -13.89 -3.25 9.88
CA LYS A 141 -13.82 -1.81 10.19
C LYS A 141 -14.12 -0.93 8.98
N ILE A 142 -13.68 -1.34 7.80
CA ILE A 142 -13.93 -0.60 6.55
C ILE A 142 -15.43 -0.62 6.22
N GLU A 143 -16.05 -1.79 6.29
CA GLU A 143 -17.50 -1.97 6.07
C GLU A 143 -18.32 -1.08 7.02
N ARG A 144 -18.08 -1.20 8.33
CA ARG A 144 -18.76 -0.39 9.35
C ARG A 144 -18.57 1.12 9.14
N PHE A 145 -17.38 1.53 8.70
CA PHE A 145 -17.10 2.93 8.41
C PHE A 145 -17.96 3.43 7.25
N ILE A 146 -18.03 2.67 6.15
CA ILE A 146 -18.85 3.02 4.98
C ILE A 146 -20.33 3.04 5.35
N ASP A 147 -20.81 2.05 6.10
CA ASP A 147 -22.20 2.00 6.57
C ASP A 147 -22.57 3.21 7.42
N ASN A 148 -21.66 3.64 8.30
CA ASN A 148 -21.85 4.85 9.10
C ASN A 148 -21.91 6.10 8.20
N LEU A 149 -21.01 6.24 7.22
CA LEU A 149 -21.06 7.37 6.28
C LEU A 149 -22.40 7.41 5.52
N LYS A 150 -22.90 6.24 5.09
CA LYS A 150 -24.19 6.09 4.41
C LYS A 150 -25.36 6.47 5.32
N LYS A 151 -25.39 5.90 6.52
CA LYS A 151 -26.44 6.13 7.51
C LYS A 151 -26.60 7.61 7.87
N TYR A 152 -25.48 8.33 8.01
CA TYR A 152 -25.47 9.73 8.42
C TYR A 152 -25.35 10.72 7.26
N ARG A 153 -25.34 10.25 5.99
CA ARG A 153 -25.20 11.09 4.78
C ARG A 153 -23.99 12.03 4.85
N LEU A 154 -22.84 11.50 5.27
CA LEU A 154 -21.60 12.26 5.51
C LEU A 154 -20.62 12.26 4.33
N TYR A 155 -21.08 11.99 3.10
CA TYR A 155 -20.23 11.82 1.91
C TYR A 155 -20.80 12.52 0.68
#